data_AF-A0ABD6EE90-F1
#
_entry.id   AF-A0ABD6EE90-F1
#
_cell.length_a   1.000
_cell.length_b   1.000
_cell.length_c   1.000
_cell.angle_alpha   90.00
_cell.angle_beta   90.00
_cell.angle_gamma   90.00
#
_symmetry.space_group_name_H-M   'P 1'
#
loop_
_entity.id
_entity.type
_entity.pdbx_description
1 polymer ?
#
loop_
_entity_poly.entity_id
_entity_poly.type
_entity_poly.pdbx_seq_one_letter_code
_entity_poly.pdbx_strand_id
1 'polypeptide(L)'
;MFLPSVVFLNILHFISFWGLIKPSDQSLLCFNSPADRLQYVKHVHLRSLLCTFLLVYLVVISSAFINAHKNIWSQSPFRALPWLTTSFFCIFLQLFVVRHSTFLIGSSLDHCSVILQICTLMWIPLMVLFNELCKKWLIRLHARDQRRRKLCFNTKLGMNSPY
;
A
#
# COMPACT_ATOMS: atom_id res chain seq x y z
N MET A 1 2.31 -16.82 10.27
CA MET A 1 0.82 -16.75 10.25
C MET A 1 0.29 -15.33 9.98
N PHE A 2 1.03 -14.44 9.29
CA PHE A 2 0.65 -13.03 9.07
C PHE A 2 0.17 -12.70 7.64
N LEU A 3 0.34 -13.61 6.67
CA LEU A 3 -0.14 -13.38 5.30
C LEU A 3 -1.68 -13.20 5.18
N PRO A 4 -2.52 -13.96 5.91
CA PRO A 4 -3.97 -13.81 5.80
C PRO A 4 -4.46 -12.44 6.25
N SER A 5 -3.86 -11.85 7.30
CA SER A 5 -4.31 -10.55 7.82
C SER A 5 -3.99 -9.40 6.88
N VAL A 6 -2.87 -9.48 6.16
CA VAL A 6 -2.43 -8.43 5.22
C VAL A 6 -3.28 -8.45 3.94
N VAL A 7 -3.58 -9.64 3.42
CA VAL A 7 -4.50 -9.79 2.28
C VAL A 7 -5.91 -9.34 2.68
N PHE A 8 -6.37 -9.72 3.88
CA PHE A 8 -7.67 -9.30 4.40
C PHE A 8 -7.78 -7.79 4.61
N LEU A 9 -6.72 -7.13 5.11
CA LEU A 9 -6.67 -5.67 5.24
C LEU A 9 -6.70 -4.97 3.88
N ASN A 10 -5.97 -5.47 2.88
CA ASN A 10 -5.99 -4.91 1.52
C ASN A 10 -7.38 -5.07 0.88
N ILE A 11 -8.04 -6.22 1.07
CA ILE A 11 -9.39 -6.48 0.56
C ILE A 11 -10.43 -5.61 1.28
N LEU A 12 -10.37 -5.50 2.62
CA LEU A 12 -11.26 -4.63 3.39
C LEU A 12 -11.08 -3.16 2.99
N HIS A 13 -9.84 -2.70 2.82
CA HIS A 13 -9.59 -1.35 2.33
C HIS A 13 -10.19 -1.16 0.94
N PHE A 14 -10.03 -2.12 0.04
CA PHE A 14 -10.64 -2.08 -1.29
C PHE A 14 -12.18 -1.99 -1.22
N ILE A 15 -12.82 -2.76 -0.35
CA ILE A 15 -14.28 -2.76 -0.18
C ILE A 15 -14.78 -1.44 0.43
N SER A 16 -14.14 -0.96 1.50
CA SER A 16 -14.45 0.35 2.09
C SER A 16 -14.25 1.48 1.08
N PHE A 17 -13.27 1.32 0.18
CA PHE A 17 -12.95 2.27 -0.86
C PHE A 17 -13.96 2.25 -2.02
N TRP A 18 -14.46 1.06 -2.40
CA TRP A 18 -15.55 0.91 -3.36
C TRP A 18 -16.85 1.57 -2.87
N GLY A 19 -17.12 1.51 -1.57
CA GLY A 19 -18.26 2.21 -0.94
C GLY A 19 -18.20 3.74 -1.05
N LEU A 20 -16.99 4.32 -1.06
CA LEU A 20 -16.75 5.76 -1.23
C LEU A 20 -16.75 6.23 -2.70
N ILE A 21 -16.56 5.30 -3.64
CA ILE A 21 -16.56 5.57 -5.08
C ILE A 21 -17.97 5.66 -5.65
N LYS A 22 -19.01 5.18 -4.95
CA LYS A 22 -20.39 5.25 -5.45
C LYS A 22 -20.72 6.71 -5.81
N PRO A 23 -20.74 7.06 -7.11
CA PRO A 23 -21.20 8.38 -7.49
C PRO A 23 -22.68 8.37 -7.17
N SER A 24 -23.19 9.39 -6.50
CA SER A 24 -24.60 9.67 -6.66
C SER A 24 -24.78 10.04 -8.14
N ASP A 25 -25.36 9.14 -8.93
CA ASP A 25 -25.64 9.34 -10.36
C ASP A 25 -26.41 10.66 -10.61
N GLN A 26 -27.06 11.20 -9.58
CA GLN A 26 -27.70 12.53 -9.57
C GLN A 26 -26.74 13.72 -9.75
N SER A 27 -25.45 13.59 -9.41
CA SER A 27 -24.51 14.74 -9.45
C SER A 27 -24.14 15.17 -10.87
N LEU A 28 -24.07 14.23 -11.82
CA LEU A 28 -23.67 14.52 -13.21
C LEU A 28 -24.80 15.16 -14.03
N LEU A 29 -26.05 14.94 -13.63
CA LEU A 29 -27.25 15.53 -14.25
C LEU A 29 -27.55 16.96 -13.78
N CYS A 30 -26.96 17.42 -12.67
CA CYS A 30 -27.21 18.75 -12.10
C CYS A 30 -26.22 19.86 -12.55
N PHE A 31 -25.18 19.53 -13.32
CA PHE A 31 -24.17 20.52 -13.74
C PHE A 31 -24.63 21.30 -14.98
N ASN A 32 -25.24 22.46 -14.73
CA ASN A 32 -25.68 23.39 -15.78
C ASN A 32 -24.55 24.27 -16.36
N SER A 33 -23.40 24.41 -15.67
CA SER A 33 -22.29 25.28 -16.09
C SER A 33 -20.99 24.49 -16.39
N PRO A 34 -20.22 24.86 -17.45
CA PRO A 34 -18.96 24.22 -17.78
C PRO A 34 -17.87 24.39 -16.70
N ALA A 35 -17.94 25.46 -15.89
CA ALA A 35 -17.00 25.69 -14.78
C ALA A 35 -17.17 24.66 -13.66
N ASP A 36 -18.42 24.33 -13.31
CA ASP A 36 -18.74 23.37 -12.25
C ASP A 36 -18.33 21.94 -12.65
N ARG A 37 -18.49 21.61 -13.95
CA ARG A 37 -18.01 20.35 -14.52
C ARG A 37 -16.49 20.25 -14.37
N LEU A 38 -15.74 21.29 -14.73
CA LEU A 38 -14.28 21.28 -14.61
C LEU A 38 -13.81 21.10 -13.16
N GLN A 39 -14.48 21.73 -12.21
CA GLN A 39 -14.17 21.59 -10.78
C GLN A 39 -14.43 20.15 -10.29
N TYR A 40 -15.57 19.56 -10.67
CA TYR A 40 -15.88 18.17 -10.37
C TYR A 40 -14.84 17.19 -10.93
N VAL A 41 -14.47 17.37 -12.20
CA VAL A 41 -13.44 16.56 -12.86
C VAL A 41 -12.12 16.65 -12.11
N LYS A 42 -11.67 17.84 -11.73
CA LYS A 42 -10.45 18.03 -10.91
C LYS A 42 -10.52 17.29 -9.57
N HIS A 43 -11.65 17.37 -8.86
CA HIS A 43 -11.83 16.67 -7.58
C HIS A 43 -11.79 15.15 -7.75
N VAL A 44 -12.43 14.61 -8.79
CA VAL A 44 -12.40 13.17 -9.08
C VAL A 44 -10.98 12.70 -9.41
N HIS A 45 -10.26 13.43 -10.26
CA HIS A 45 -8.87 13.12 -10.59
C HIS A 45 -7.97 13.13 -9.36
N LEU A 46 -7.99 14.22 -8.57
CA LEU A 46 -7.17 14.33 -7.35
C LEU A 46 -7.45 13.18 -6.37
N ARG A 47 -8.72 12.82 -6.18
CA ARG A 47 -9.10 11.68 -5.35
C ARG A 47 -8.52 10.39 -5.89
N SER A 48 -8.72 10.10 -7.18
CA SER A 48 -8.17 8.91 -7.84
C SER A 48 -6.65 8.79 -7.70
N LEU A 49 -5.93 9.91 -7.77
CA LEU A 49 -4.48 9.97 -7.60
C LEU A 49 -4.05 9.66 -6.17
N LEU A 50 -4.63 10.35 -5.18
CA LEU A 50 -4.36 10.11 -3.76
C LEU A 50 -4.58 8.64 -3.38
N CYS A 51 -5.63 8.04 -3.92
CA CYS A 51 -5.97 6.67 -3.58
C CYS A 51 -5.03 5.66 -4.25
N THR A 52 -4.55 5.98 -5.45
CA THR A 52 -3.48 5.20 -6.09
C THR A 52 -2.19 5.27 -5.28
N PHE A 53 -1.81 6.45 -4.79
CA PHE A 53 -0.65 6.61 -3.89
C PHE A 53 -0.79 5.81 -2.59
N LEU A 54 -1.96 5.89 -1.94
CA LEU A 54 -2.24 5.14 -0.71
C LEU A 54 -2.19 3.63 -0.95
N LEU A 55 -2.77 3.14 -2.05
CA LEU A 55 -2.73 1.72 -2.39
C LEU A 55 -1.30 1.23 -2.60
N VAL A 56 -0.49 1.98 -3.36
CA VAL A 56 0.92 1.63 -3.57
C VAL A 56 1.69 1.63 -2.24
N TYR A 57 1.46 2.63 -1.38
CA TYR A 57 2.07 2.70 -0.05
C TYR A 57 1.71 1.48 0.82
N LEU A 58 0.43 1.09 0.83
CA LEU A 58 -0.04 -0.08 1.56
C LEU A 58 0.57 -1.38 1.01
N VAL A 59 0.67 -1.53 -0.31
CA VAL A 59 1.36 -2.65 -0.95
C VAL A 59 2.84 -2.69 -0.53
N VAL A 60 3.53 -1.56 -0.52
CA VAL A 60 4.93 -1.49 -0.09
C VAL A 60 5.09 -1.91 1.37
N ILE A 61 4.28 -1.37 2.28
CA ILE A 61 4.30 -1.76 3.70
C ILE A 61 3.95 -3.24 3.87
N SER A 62 2.97 -3.73 3.13
CA SER A 62 2.56 -5.13 3.16
C SER A 62 3.71 -6.09 2.83
N SER A 63 4.63 -5.66 1.96
CA SER A 63 5.81 -6.45 1.58
C SER A 63 6.79 -6.67 2.73
N ALA A 64 6.82 -5.75 3.71
CA ALA A 64 7.66 -5.89 4.89
C ALA A 64 7.24 -7.10 5.75
N PHE A 65 5.93 -7.40 5.79
CA PHE A 65 5.35 -8.46 6.63
C PHE A 65 5.48 -9.87 6.05
N ILE A 66 5.75 -10.03 4.75
CA ILE A 66 5.93 -11.36 4.12
C ILE A 66 7.09 -12.11 4.79
N ASN A 67 8.22 -11.42 4.95
CA ASN A 67 9.44 -11.95 5.53
C ASN A 67 9.83 -11.09 6.73
N ALA A 68 9.09 -11.20 7.83
CA ALA A 68 9.27 -10.33 9.02
C ALA A 68 10.70 -10.35 9.61
N HIS A 69 11.43 -11.46 9.44
CA HIS A 69 12.77 -11.65 10.02
C HIS A 69 13.92 -11.64 9.01
N LYS A 70 13.63 -11.45 7.71
CA LYS A 70 14.66 -11.43 6.65
C LYS A 70 14.53 -10.17 5.82
N ASN A 71 15.68 -9.55 5.51
CA ASN A 71 15.74 -8.42 4.58
C ASN A 71 15.36 -8.88 3.17
N ILE A 72 14.82 -7.95 2.37
CA ILE A 72 14.51 -8.17 0.95
C ILE A 72 15.74 -8.64 0.16
N TRP A 73 16.93 -8.21 0.60
CA TRP A 73 18.23 -8.56 0.04
C TRP A 73 18.60 -10.05 0.23
N SER A 74 18.07 -10.71 1.25
CA SER A 74 18.36 -12.14 1.51
C SER A 74 17.30 -13.04 0.88
N GLN A 75 16.05 -12.58 0.81
CA GLN A 75 14.95 -13.35 0.26
C GLN A 75 13.98 -12.41 -0.43
N SER A 76 13.86 -12.58 -1.75
CA SER A 76 12.99 -11.73 -2.56
C SER A 76 11.51 -11.91 -2.17
N PRO A 77 10.74 -10.81 -2.05
CA PRO A 77 9.32 -10.85 -1.73
C PRO A 77 8.50 -11.47 -2.88
N PHE A 78 9.05 -11.43 -4.10
CA PHE A 78 8.49 -12.06 -5.30
C PHE A 78 8.33 -13.58 -5.19
N ARG A 79 9.02 -14.23 -4.25
CA ARG A 79 8.88 -15.67 -4.02
C ARG A 79 7.56 -16.02 -3.33
N ALA A 80 6.88 -15.06 -2.70
CA ALA A 80 5.57 -15.25 -2.09
C ALA A 80 4.45 -15.04 -3.12
N LEU A 81 4.17 -16.10 -3.89
CA LEU A 81 3.13 -16.10 -4.93
C LEU A 81 1.77 -15.52 -4.47
N PRO A 82 1.20 -15.87 -3.30
CA PRO A 82 -0.09 -15.31 -2.87
C PRO A 82 -0.08 -13.81 -2.62
N TRP A 83 1.05 -13.26 -2.15
CA TRP A 83 1.19 -11.82 -1.96
C TRP A 83 1.35 -11.10 -3.29
N LEU A 84 2.11 -11.70 -4.22
CA LEU A 84 2.33 -11.15 -5.55
C LEU A 84 1.02 -11.07 -6.33
N THR A 85 0.22 -12.13 -6.33
CA THR A 85 -1.05 -12.19 -7.05
C THR A 85 -2.06 -11.19 -6.49
N THR A 86 -2.18 -11.10 -5.17
CA THR A 86 -3.10 -10.14 -4.51
C THR A 86 -2.68 -8.69 -4.75
N SER A 87 -1.40 -8.38 -4.61
CA SER A 87 -0.87 -7.04 -4.88
C SER A 87 -1.04 -6.64 -6.34
N PHE A 88 -0.76 -7.56 -7.27
CA PHE A 88 -0.97 -7.36 -8.71
C PHE A 88 -2.44 -7.09 -9.01
N PHE A 89 -3.35 -7.90 -8.46
CA PHE A 89 -4.79 -7.73 -8.64
C PHE A 89 -5.28 -6.38 -8.09
N CYS A 90 -4.85 -5.96 -6.91
CA CYS A 90 -5.20 -4.66 -6.33
C CYS A 90 -4.74 -3.49 -7.21
N ILE A 91 -3.51 -3.52 -7.72
CA ILE A 91 -2.97 -2.48 -8.60
C ILE A 91 -3.74 -2.46 -9.92
N PHE A 92 -3.96 -3.63 -10.53
CA PHE A 92 -4.67 -3.74 -11.80
C PHE A 92 -6.11 -3.21 -11.70
N LEU A 93 -6.81 -3.57 -10.63
CA LEU A 93 -8.17 -3.12 -10.39
C LEU A 93 -8.24 -1.61 -10.14
N GLN A 94 -7.27 -1.05 -9.43
CA GLN A 94 -7.16 0.40 -9.25
C GLN A 94 -6.96 1.13 -10.60
N LEU A 95 -6.07 0.62 -11.46
CA LEU A 95 -5.86 1.19 -12.81
C LEU A 95 -7.14 1.09 -13.66
N PHE A 96 -7.86 -0.02 -13.57
CA PHE A 96 -9.13 -0.20 -14.26
C PHE A 96 -10.18 0.83 -13.80
N VAL A 97 -10.31 1.06 -12.49
CA VAL A 97 -11.22 2.06 -11.92
C VAL A 97 -10.87 3.46 -12.39
N VAL A 98 -9.59 3.84 -12.37
CA VAL A 98 -9.13 5.15 -12.86
C VAL A 98 -9.40 5.29 -14.36
N ARG A 99 -9.15 4.24 -15.16
CA ARG A 99 -9.41 4.28 -16.60
C ARG A 99 -10.90 4.36 -16.93
N HIS A 100 -11.73 3.67 -16.15
CA HIS A 100 -13.18 3.68 -16.30
C HIS A 100 -13.78 5.02 -15.87
N SER A 101 -13.35 5.60 -14.74
CA SER A 101 -13.83 6.90 -14.28
C SER A 101 -13.48 8.02 -15.25
N THR A 102 -12.28 7.97 -15.83
CA THR A 102 -11.81 8.95 -16.82
C THR A 102 -12.54 8.82 -18.15
N PHE A 103 -12.87 7.60 -18.57
CA PHE A 103 -13.70 7.35 -19.75
C PHE A 103 -15.13 7.90 -19.57
N LEU A 104 -15.77 7.64 -18.41
CA LEU A 104 -17.13 8.09 -18.11
C LEU A 104 -17.26 9.63 -18.11
N ILE A 105 -16.20 10.31 -17.65
CA ILE A 105 -16.16 11.77 -17.55
C ILE A 105 -15.86 12.45 -18.91
N GLY A 106 -15.39 11.68 -19.91
CA GLY A 106 -15.09 12.21 -21.25
C GLY A 106 -13.93 13.20 -21.28
N SER A 107 -13.12 13.29 -20.21
CA SER A 107 -11.96 14.17 -20.16
C SER A 107 -10.76 13.48 -20.81
N SER A 108 -10.27 14.00 -21.94
CA SER A 108 -8.99 13.62 -22.53
C SER A 108 -7.85 13.96 -21.55
N LEU A 109 -7.10 12.94 -21.17
CA LEU A 109 -6.09 12.96 -20.11
C LEU A 109 -4.77 13.64 -20.54
N ASP A 110 -4.78 14.51 -21.55
CA ASP A 110 -3.63 14.59 -22.47
C ASP A 110 -2.39 15.29 -21.89
N HIS A 111 -2.52 16.30 -21.03
CA HIS A 111 -1.34 17.12 -20.67
C HIS A 111 -1.09 17.36 -19.18
N CYS A 112 -2.12 17.37 -18.32
CA CYS A 112 -1.91 17.56 -16.88
C CYS A 112 -1.39 16.29 -16.16
N SER A 113 -1.36 15.13 -16.84
CA SER A 113 -1.14 13.84 -16.20
C SER A 113 0.31 13.32 -16.24
N VAL A 114 1.11 13.67 -17.25
CA VAL A 114 2.42 13.03 -17.46
C VAL A 114 3.40 13.35 -16.32
N ILE A 115 3.51 14.63 -15.93
CA ILE A 115 4.38 15.03 -14.80
C ILE A 115 3.94 14.31 -13.53
N LEU A 116 2.62 14.23 -13.31
CA LEU A 116 2.09 13.60 -12.11
C LEU A 116 2.28 12.08 -12.12
N GLN A 117 2.17 11.43 -13.28
CA GLN A 117 2.48 10.01 -13.48
C GLN A 117 3.97 9.71 -13.29
N ILE A 118 4.85 10.61 -13.72
CA ILE A 118 6.29 10.50 -13.47
C ILE A 118 6.57 10.66 -11.97
N CYS A 119 5.95 11.66 -11.32
CA CYS A 119 6.05 11.85 -9.87
C CYS A 119 5.52 10.63 -9.09
N THR A 120 4.40 10.04 -9.50
CA THR A 120 3.87 8.83 -8.85
C THR A 120 4.84 7.66 -9.02
N LEU A 121 5.41 7.48 -10.21
CA LEU A 121 6.38 6.42 -10.49
C LEU A 121 7.68 6.61 -9.71
N MET A 122 8.18 7.85 -9.60
CA MET A 122 9.39 8.20 -8.85
C MET A 122 9.20 8.03 -7.34
N TRP A 123 7.98 8.16 -6.83
CA TRP A 123 7.67 7.97 -5.41
C TRP A 123 7.76 6.51 -4.97
N ILE A 124 7.51 5.56 -5.88
CA ILE A 124 7.54 4.11 -5.59
C ILE A 124 8.90 3.66 -5.04
N PRO A 125 10.05 3.89 -5.71
CA PRO A 125 11.34 3.46 -5.20
C PRO A 125 11.71 4.14 -3.88
N LEU A 126 11.31 5.40 -3.68
CA LEU A 126 11.53 6.11 -2.42
C LEU A 126 10.80 5.42 -1.26
N MET A 127 9.53 5.06 -1.47
CA MET A 127 8.75 4.34 -0.46
C MET A 127 9.32 2.95 -0.16
N VAL A 128 9.77 2.23 -1.18
CA VAL A 128 10.45 0.93 -0.99
C VAL A 128 11.72 1.10 -0.16
N LEU A 129 12.51 2.15 -0.42
CA LEU A 129 13.73 2.44 0.32
C LEU A 129 13.43 2.74 1.80
N PHE A 130 12.48 3.62 2.09
CA PHE A 130 12.08 3.95 3.47
C PHE A 130 11.57 2.71 4.21
N ASN A 131 10.72 1.92 3.56
CA ASN A 131 10.18 0.69 4.14
C ASN A 131 11.31 -0.30 4.52
N GLU A 132 12.31 -0.47 3.65
CA GLU A 132 13.47 -1.33 3.93
C GLU A 132 14.35 -0.78 5.06
N LEU A 133 14.54 0.54 5.15
CA LEU A 133 15.26 1.17 6.25
C LEU A 133 14.56 0.93 7.60
N CYS A 134 13.25 1.18 7.65
CA CYS A 134 12.42 0.92 8.83
C CYS A 134 12.46 -0.55 9.23
N LYS A 135 12.32 -1.46 8.25
CA LYS A 135 12.37 -2.90 8.49
C LYS A 135 13.73 -3.35 9.03
N LYS A 136 14.84 -2.85 8.46
CA LYS A 136 16.20 -3.11 8.96
C LYS A 136 16.36 -2.67 10.40
N TRP A 137 15.82 -1.50 10.75
CA TRP A 137 15.86 -0.99 12.13
C TRP A 137 15.07 -1.89 13.09
N LEU A 138 13.87 -2.31 12.69
CA LEU A 138 13.02 -3.21 13.49
C LEU A 138 13.67 -4.59 13.74
N ILE A 139 14.31 -5.18 12.71
CA ILE A 139 15.02 -6.46 12.85
C ILE A 139 16.19 -6.34 13.83
N ARG A 140 16.95 -5.24 13.77
CA ARG A 140 18.05 -5.00 14.72
C ARG A 140 17.54 -4.88 16.15
N LEU A 141 16.43 -4.16 16.36
CA LEU A 141 15.81 -4.01 17.68
C LEU A 141 15.35 -5.37 18.21
N HIS A 142 14.63 -6.15 17.38
CA HIS A 142 14.17 -7.47 17.76
C HIS A 142 15.34 -8.43 18.09
N ALA A 143 16.43 -8.39 17.32
CA ALA A 143 17.62 -9.20 17.60
C ALA A 143 18.25 -8.86 18.96
N ARG A 144 18.26 -7.58 19.35
CA ARG A 144 18.73 -7.15 20.68
C ARG A 144 17.82 -7.66 21.78
N ASP A 145 16.51 -7.58 21.59
CA ASP A 145 15.54 -8.09 22.57
C ASP A 145 15.62 -9.62 22.73
N GLN A 146 15.79 -10.35 21.63
CA GLN A 146 16.01 -11.79 21.66
C GLN A 146 17.28 -12.16 22.44
N ARG A 147 18.38 -11.42 22.27
CA ARG A 147 19.61 -11.62 23.06
C ARG A 147 19.36 -11.37 24.55
N ARG A 148 18.64 -10.30 24.91
CA ARG A 148 18.27 -10.00 26.31
C ARG A 148 17.40 -11.10 26.92
N ARG A 149 16.39 -11.60 26.19
CA ARG A 149 15.52 -12.69 26.66
C ARG A 149 16.29 -13.99 26.88
N LYS A 150 17.22 -14.32 25.97
CA LYS A 150 18.10 -15.50 26.13
C LYS A 150 19.00 -15.39 27.36
N LEU A 151 19.59 -14.21 27.61
CA LEU A 151 20.36 -13.94 28.83
C LEU A 151 19.50 -14.14 30.09
N CYS A 152 18.32 -13.51 30.15
CA CYS A 152 17.42 -13.60 31.31
C CYS A 152 16.86 -15.02 31.56
N PHE A 153 16.76 -15.85 30.51
CA PHE A 153 16.37 -17.25 30.64
C PHE A 153 17.49 -18.09 31.25
N ASN A 154 18.72 -17.95 30.73
CA ASN A 154 19.89 -18.67 31.25
C ASN A 154 20.18 -18.32 32.72
N THR A 155 19.96 -17.07 33.13
CA THR A 155 20.11 -16.64 34.53
C THR A 155 18.97 -17.11 35.44
N LYS A 156 17.85 -17.61 34.92
CA LYS A 156 16.72 -18.09 35.74
C LYS A 156 16.63 -19.61 35.84
N LEU A 157 17.09 -20.35 34.82
CA LEU A 157 17.17 -21.82 34.89
C LEU A 157 18.56 -22.35 35.28
N GLY A 158 19.63 -21.60 35.02
CA GLY A 158 21.01 -22.05 35.26
C GLY A 158 21.68 -21.51 36.52
N MET A 159 21.10 -20.51 37.21
CA MET A 159 21.70 -19.91 38.41
C MET A 159 21.12 -20.40 39.74
N ASN A 160 20.07 -21.23 39.72
CA ASN A 160 19.47 -21.83 40.93
C ASN A 160 19.92 -23.28 41.18
N SER A 161 20.97 -23.76 40.50
CA SER A 161 21.63 -25.01 40.87
C SER A 161 22.63 -24.69 41.98
N PRO A 162 22.34 -24.97 43.27
CA PRO A 162 23.35 -24.82 44.31
C PRO A 162 24.44 -25.87 44.03
N TYR A 163 25.69 -25.43 44.07
CA TYR A 163 26.76 -26.33 44.48
C TYR A 163 26.55 -26.68 45.96
#